data_AF-A0A554SGS2-F1
#
_entry.id   AF-A0A554SGS2-F1
#
_cell.length_a   1.000
_cell.length_b   1.000
_cell.length_c   1.000
_cell.angle_alpha   90.00
_cell.angle_beta   90.00
_cell.angle_gamma   90.00
#
_symmetry.space_group_name_H-M   'P 1'
#
loop_
_entity.id
_entity.type
_entity.pdbx_description
1 polymer ?
#
loop_
_entity_poly.entity_id
_entity_poly.type
_entity_poly.pdbx_seq_one_letter_code
_entity_poly.pdbx_strand_id
1 'polypeptide(L)'
;MTDQEDNQYKAALGRARTRIGQERDAFDIGGDPTSAVTRAIATDGGWDCSEADGWLEDLSHQVSGLREAFDQAWNDINSAHEAQPDKVDEGDWRGRAYYTLQGPLILQAY
;
A
#
# COMPACT_ATOMS: atom_id res chain seq x y z
N MET A 1 15.29 -20.24 -32.02
CA MET A 1 14.17 -19.88 -31.13
C MET A 1 14.81 -19.29 -29.90
N THR A 2 14.50 -18.05 -29.56
CA THR A 2 14.83 -17.54 -28.22
C THR A 2 13.83 -18.18 -27.27
N ASP A 3 14.31 -18.98 -26.34
CA ASP A 3 13.45 -19.52 -25.29
C ASP A 3 12.94 -18.33 -24.45
N GLN A 4 11.63 -18.30 -24.20
CA GLN A 4 10.96 -17.21 -23.47
C GLN A 4 10.38 -17.75 -22.17
N GLU A 5 10.51 -16.96 -21.10
CA GLU A 5 10.01 -17.26 -19.76
C GLU A 5 8.98 -16.22 -19.28
N ASP A 6 8.22 -16.58 -18.24
CA ASP A 6 7.21 -15.69 -17.67
C ASP A 6 7.85 -14.54 -16.90
N ASN A 7 7.30 -13.33 -17.06
CA ASN A 7 7.77 -12.14 -16.37
C ASN A 7 7.32 -12.14 -14.88
N GLN A 8 8.16 -12.69 -14.01
CA GLN A 8 7.92 -12.74 -12.57
C GLN A 8 7.87 -11.35 -11.92
N TYR A 9 8.57 -10.36 -12.48
CA TYR A 9 8.48 -8.97 -12.04
C TYR A 9 7.09 -8.38 -12.30
N LYS A 10 6.50 -8.61 -13.49
CA LYS A 10 5.11 -8.21 -13.79
C LYS A 10 4.13 -8.88 -12.82
N ALA A 11 4.32 -10.17 -12.55
CA ALA A 11 3.50 -10.89 -11.58
C ALA A 11 3.63 -10.30 -10.16
N ALA A 12 4.83 -9.85 -9.76
CA ALA A 12 5.07 -9.19 -8.48
C ALA A 12 4.38 -7.81 -8.41
N LEU A 13 4.48 -7.01 -9.47
CA LEU A 13 3.76 -5.74 -9.60
C LEU A 13 2.24 -5.96 -9.54
N GLY A 14 1.72 -7.02 -10.16
CA GLY A 14 0.30 -7.38 -10.09
C GLY A 14 -0.17 -7.70 -8.67
N ARG A 15 0.64 -8.44 -7.90
CA ARG A 15 0.36 -8.69 -6.47
C ARG A 15 0.42 -7.40 -5.64
N ALA A 16 1.42 -6.56 -5.87
CA ALA A 16 1.57 -5.28 -5.18
C ALA A 16 0.40 -4.34 -5.49
N ARG A 17 -0.01 -4.26 -6.76
CA ARG A 17 -1.21 -3.55 -7.22
C ARG A 17 -2.38 -4.00 -6.38
N THR A 18 -2.78 -5.28 -6.48
CA THR A 18 -3.92 -5.83 -5.73
C THR A 18 -3.88 -5.47 -4.24
N ARG A 19 -2.71 -5.57 -3.60
CA ARG A 19 -2.59 -5.23 -2.17
C ARG A 19 -2.85 -3.76 -1.90
N ILE A 20 -2.24 -2.83 -2.64
CA ILE A 20 -2.46 -1.39 -2.43
C ILE A 20 -3.93 -1.02 -2.67
N GLY A 21 -4.59 -1.62 -3.65
CA GLY A 21 -6.02 -1.37 -3.90
C GLY A 21 -6.88 -1.80 -2.72
N GLN A 22 -6.60 -2.96 -2.13
CA GLN A 22 -7.30 -3.43 -0.94
C GLN A 22 -7.12 -2.47 0.25
N GLU A 23 -5.90 -1.99 0.50
CA GLU A 23 -5.65 -1.05 1.61
C GLU A 23 -6.31 0.32 1.36
N ARG A 24 -6.26 0.81 0.11
CA ARG A 24 -6.95 2.04 -0.28
C ARG A 24 -8.46 1.92 -0.11
N ASP A 25 -9.06 0.83 -0.60
CA ASP A 25 -10.51 0.65 -0.52
C ASP A 25 -10.94 0.36 0.93
N ALA A 26 -10.08 -0.24 1.76
CA ALA A 26 -10.31 -0.37 3.20
C ALA A 26 -10.34 1.00 3.91
N PHE A 27 -9.57 1.97 3.44
CA PHE A 27 -9.64 3.36 3.91
C PHE A 27 -11.02 3.98 3.63
N ASP A 28 -11.64 3.65 2.49
CA ASP A 28 -13.00 4.09 2.16
C ASP A 28 -14.10 3.40 2.98
N ILE A 29 -13.96 2.10 3.24
CA ILE A 29 -14.98 1.30 3.92
C ILE A 29 -14.91 1.46 5.44
N GLY A 30 -13.70 1.49 6.01
CA GLY A 30 -13.46 1.59 7.45
C GLY A 30 -13.71 2.98 8.03
N GLY A 31 -13.83 3.98 7.16
CA GLY A 31 -13.74 5.39 7.53
C GLY A 31 -12.29 5.79 7.75
N ASP A 32 -11.93 7.00 7.34
CA ASP A 32 -10.65 7.63 7.66
C ASP A 32 -10.30 7.39 9.14
N PRO A 33 -9.06 7.02 9.51
CA PRO A 33 -8.61 6.87 10.89
C PRO A 33 -9.09 7.97 11.83
N THR A 34 -9.21 9.21 11.35
CA THR A 34 -9.80 10.33 12.10
C THR A 34 -11.25 10.05 12.50
N SER A 35 -12.06 9.51 11.60
CA SER A 35 -13.48 9.24 11.82
C SER A 35 -13.73 8.18 12.89
N ALA A 36 -12.86 7.16 12.98
CA ALA A 36 -12.93 6.14 14.03
C ALA A 36 -12.67 6.74 15.43
N VAL A 37 -11.69 7.63 15.52
CA VAL A 37 -11.33 8.33 16.77
C VAL A 37 -12.36 9.40 17.12
N THR A 38 -12.77 10.20 16.14
CA THR A 38 -13.79 11.25 16.28
C THR A 38 -15.09 10.66 16.77
N ARG A 39 -15.54 9.52 16.22
CA ARG A 39 -16.78 8.87 16.66
C ARG A 39 -16.69 8.42 18.12
N ALA A 40 -15.57 7.82 18.54
CA ALA A 40 -15.40 7.38 19.91
C ALA A 40 -15.40 8.56 20.92
N ILE A 41 -14.79 9.69 20.56
CA ILE A 41 -14.63 10.85 21.45
C ILE A 41 -15.86 11.76 21.42
N ALA A 42 -16.26 12.22 20.22
CA ALA A 42 -17.31 13.21 20.04
C ALA A 42 -18.72 12.60 20.13
N THR A 43 -18.92 11.38 19.63
CA THR A 43 -20.26 10.80 19.49
C THR A 43 -20.60 9.80 20.61
N ASP A 44 -19.68 8.88 20.91
CA ASP A 44 -19.96 7.78 21.85
C ASP A 44 -19.61 8.14 23.30
N GLY A 45 -18.58 8.98 23.50
CA GLY A 45 -18.15 9.45 24.82
C GLY A 45 -18.87 10.71 25.32
N GLY A 46 -19.37 11.55 24.40
CA GLY A 46 -20.08 12.79 24.73
C GLY A 46 -19.21 13.85 25.41
N TRP A 47 -17.89 13.85 25.16
CA TRP A 47 -16.97 14.83 25.73
C TRP A 47 -17.06 16.16 24.97
N ASP A 48 -17.32 17.24 25.71
CA ASP A 48 -17.35 18.62 25.21
C ASP A 48 -16.22 19.41 25.90
N CYS A 49 -15.01 19.35 25.33
CA CYS A 49 -13.89 20.20 25.74
C CYS A 49 -13.03 20.62 24.55
N SER A 50 -12.63 21.90 24.54
CA SER A 50 -11.83 22.52 23.47
C SER A 50 -10.50 21.82 23.19
N GLU A 51 -9.91 21.19 24.21
CA GLU A 51 -8.66 20.46 24.09
C GLU A 51 -8.82 19.16 23.29
N ALA A 52 -9.96 18.48 23.42
CA ALA A 52 -10.25 17.29 22.62
C ALA A 52 -10.50 17.66 21.16
N ASP A 53 -11.22 18.77 20.92
CA ASP A 53 -11.49 19.28 19.57
C ASP A 53 -10.20 19.68 18.84
N GLY A 54 -9.31 20.43 19.51
CA GLY A 54 -8.02 20.82 18.92
C GLY A 54 -7.13 19.62 18.60
N TRP A 55 -7.11 18.61 19.49
CA TRP A 55 -6.37 17.39 19.22
C TRP A 55 -6.94 16.57 18.05
N LEU A 56 -8.27 16.54 17.89
CA LEU A 56 -8.93 15.90 16.75
C LEU A 56 -8.62 16.62 15.43
N GLU A 57 -8.56 17.95 15.44
CA GLU A 57 -8.15 18.75 14.27
C GLU A 57 -6.70 18.45 13.86
N ASP A 58 -5.78 18.42 14.83
CA ASP A 58 -4.37 18.06 14.58
C ASP A 58 -4.23 16.64 14.02
N LEU A 59 -4.98 15.68 14.56
CA LEU A 59 -5.00 14.31 14.06
C LEU A 59 -5.53 14.25 12.63
N SER A 60 -6.62 14.98 12.34
CA SER A 60 -7.19 15.07 11.00
C SER A 60 -6.16 15.59 10.00
N HIS A 61 -5.41 16.65 10.34
CA HIS A 61 -4.33 17.16 9.51
C HIS A 61 -3.18 16.15 9.34
N GLN A 62 -2.80 15.41 10.38
CA GLN A 62 -1.72 14.42 10.30
C GLN A 62 -2.04 13.27 9.35
N VAL A 63 -3.30 12.82 9.31
CA VAL A 63 -3.73 11.73 8.43
C VAL A 63 -4.30 12.22 7.10
N SER A 64 -4.54 13.52 6.96
CA SER A 64 -4.84 14.15 5.68
C SER A 64 -3.69 13.88 4.69
N GLY A 65 -4.02 13.49 3.46
CA GLY A 65 -3.02 13.10 2.47
C GLY A 65 -2.72 11.60 2.41
N LEU A 66 -3.13 10.78 3.40
CA LEU A 66 -2.93 9.33 3.32
C LEU A 66 -3.68 8.73 2.13
N ARG A 67 -4.89 9.23 1.85
CA ARG A 67 -5.68 8.78 0.70
C ARG A 67 -4.97 9.12 -0.61
N GLU A 68 -4.56 10.36 -0.77
CA GLU A 68 -3.85 10.84 -1.95
C GLU A 68 -2.55 10.05 -2.17
N ALA A 69 -1.84 9.70 -1.09
CA ALA A 69 -0.66 8.85 -1.16
C ALA A 69 -0.97 7.42 -1.64
N PHE A 70 -2.05 6.79 -1.15
CA PHE A 70 -2.49 5.49 -1.65
C PHE A 70 -2.93 5.53 -3.11
N ASP A 71 -3.66 6.57 -3.53
CA ASP A 71 -4.07 6.74 -4.92
C ASP A 71 -2.86 6.94 -5.84
N GLN A 72 -1.89 7.77 -5.43
CA GLN A 72 -0.66 7.95 -6.18
C GLN A 72 0.12 6.63 -6.31
N ALA A 73 0.31 5.92 -5.20
CA ALA A 73 1.01 4.64 -5.21
C ALA A 73 0.31 3.59 -6.08
N TRP A 74 -1.02 3.55 -6.05
CA TRP A 74 -1.80 2.67 -6.93
C TRP A 74 -1.59 3.01 -8.41
N ASN A 75 -1.64 4.29 -8.78
CA ASN A 75 -1.43 4.74 -10.15
C ASN A 75 -0.01 4.45 -10.66
N ASP A 76 1.00 4.67 -9.82
CA ASP A 76 2.41 4.40 -10.15
C ASP A 76 2.63 2.91 -10.40
N ILE A 77 2.13 2.04 -9.51
CA ILE A 77 2.24 0.59 -9.67
C ILE A 77 1.43 0.11 -10.89
N ASN A 78 0.24 0.66 -11.12
CA ASN A 78 -0.56 0.29 -12.28
C ASN A 78 0.18 0.60 -13.60
N SER A 79 0.75 1.80 -13.69
CA SER A 79 1.54 2.23 -14.84
C SER A 79 2.78 1.35 -15.04
N ALA A 80 3.50 1.04 -13.96
CA ALA A 80 4.65 0.14 -14.01
C ALA A 80 4.27 -1.28 -14.46
N HIS A 81 3.14 -1.80 -13.98
CA HIS A 81 2.64 -3.14 -14.34
C HIS A 81 2.25 -3.22 -15.83
N GLU A 82 1.51 -2.22 -16.32
CA GLU A 82 1.05 -2.17 -17.72
C GLU A 82 2.21 -2.00 -18.70
N ALA A 83 3.30 -1.36 -18.30
CA ALA A 83 4.51 -1.22 -19.10
C ALA A 83 5.32 -2.52 -19.27
N GLN A 84 5.04 -3.57 -18.48
CA GLN A 84 5.78 -4.84 -18.56
C GLN A 84 5.19 -5.80 -19.60
N PRO A 85 6.03 -6.49 -20.39
CA PRO A 85 5.57 -7.58 -21.24
C PRO A 85 5.22 -8.81 -20.39
N ASP A 86 4.32 -9.67 -20.89
CA ASP A 86 3.93 -10.91 -20.19
C ASP A 86 5.07 -11.93 -20.13
N LYS A 87 5.89 -11.96 -21.18
CA LYS A 87 7.05 -12.84 -21.31
C LYS A 87 8.31 -12.06 -21.62
N VAL A 88 9.45 -12.62 -21.24
CA VAL A 88 10.78 -12.08 -21.49
C VAL A 88 11.68 -13.19 -22.02
N ASP A 89 12.80 -12.83 -22.64
CA ASP A 89 13.78 -13.82 -23.08
C ASP A 89 14.39 -14.52 -21.87
N GLU A 90 14.73 -15.80 -22.02
CA GLU A 90 15.35 -16.60 -20.96
C GLU A 90 16.62 -15.93 -20.39
N GLY A 91 16.68 -15.82 -19.06
CA GLY A 91 17.83 -15.25 -18.36
C GLY A 91 17.72 -13.73 -18.12
N ASP A 92 16.68 -13.08 -18.64
CA ASP A 92 16.31 -11.70 -18.32
C ASP A 92 16.02 -11.56 -16.83
N TRP A 93 16.44 -10.43 -16.25
CA TRP A 93 16.28 -10.17 -14.82
C TRP A 93 14.80 -10.15 -14.38
N ARG A 94 13.87 -9.85 -15.29
CA ARG A 94 12.42 -9.83 -15.05
C ARG A 94 11.82 -11.23 -14.92
N GLY A 95 12.43 -12.22 -15.57
CA GLY A 95 12.05 -13.62 -15.47
C GLY A 95 12.58 -14.30 -14.21
N ARG A 96 13.63 -13.73 -13.60
CA ARG A 96 14.20 -14.24 -12.34
C ARG A 96 13.18 -14.10 -11.22
N ALA A 97 12.58 -15.23 -10.85
CA ALA A 97 11.83 -15.36 -9.61
C ALA A 97 12.75 -14.95 -8.43
N TYR A 98 12.18 -14.24 -7.46
CA TYR A 98 12.78 -13.82 -6.19
C TYR A 98 13.27 -14.99 -5.28
N TYR A 99 13.70 -16.13 -5.84
CA TYR A 99 14.32 -17.22 -5.06
C TYR A 99 15.66 -16.82 -4.42
N THR A 100 16.23 -15.66 -4.76
CA THR A 100 17.51 -15.19 -4.22
C THR A 100 17.41 -14.32 -2.96
N LEU A 101 16.20 -13.95 -2.49
CA LEU A 101 16.02 -13.13 -1.27
C LEU A 101 15.43 -13.90 -0.07
N GLN A 102 15.32 -15.24 -0.15
CA GLN A 102 15.27 -16.10 1.03
C GLN A 102 16.67 -16.62 1.41
N GLY A 103 17.68 -15.74 1.37
CA GLY A 103 18.82 -15.92 2.28
C GLY A 103 18.29 -15.83 3.72
N PRO A 104 18.82 -16.63 4.66
CA PRO A 104 18.24 -16.75 6.00
C PRO A 104 18.04 -15.36 6.60
N LEU A 105 16.84 -15.14 7.16
CA LEU A 105 16.53 -14.01 8.03
C LEU A 105 17.61 -13.92 9.11
N ILE A 106 18.68 -13.17 8.86
CA ILE A 106 19.56 -12.75 9.94
C ILE A 106 18.79 -11.65 10.64
N LEU A 107 18.01 -12.07 11.64
CA LEU A 107 17.83 -11.33 12.88
C LEU A 107 19.21 -10.81 13.31
N GLN A 108 19.56 -9.58 12.92
CA GLN A 108 20.48 -8.80 13.72
C GLN A 108 19.63 -7.91 14.60
N ALA A 109 19.36 -8.46 15.78
CA ALA A 109 19.16 -7.65 16.96
C ALA A 109 20.39 -6.75 17.12
N TYR A 110 20.14 -5.45 17.22
CA TYR A 110 20.98 -4.49 17.94
C TYR A 110 20.06 -3.64 18.79
#